data_AF-A0A1N7HX12-F1
#
_entry.id   AF-A0A1N7HX12-F1
#
_cell.length_a   1.000
_cell.length_b   1.000
_cell.length_c   1.000
_cell.angle_alpha   90.00
_cell.angle_beta   90.00
_cell.angle_gamma   90.00
#
_symmetry.space_group_name_H-M   'P 1'
#
loop_
_entity.id
_entity.type
_entity.pdbx_description
1 polymer ?
#
loop_
_entity_poly.entity_id
_entity_poly.type
_entity_poly.pdbx_seq_one_letter_code
_entity_poly.pdbx_strand_id
1 'polypeptide(L)'
;MSEKSRLDEIKDELEILDINPTIFARKEIHALPDVLSENEKIVYLIEGRNKLTNHHIILVATERRLIFVDKEFMYGLKVEDFSYDKVSSIQYEKSLMLASIDIHISENILEIDNVGKYYAELFCEKVRELMAGAKEYFKSQSEPTVLDQLEQLGRLKDSGILTEEEFFAQKKKLMEKL
;
A
#
# COMPACT_ATOMS: atom_id res chain seq x y z
N MET A 1 19.06 21.74 22.84
CA MET A 1 17.72 21.42 22.31
C MET A 1 17.62 19.91 22.38
N SER A 2 16.63 19.35 23.08
CA SER A 2 16.42 17.90 23.07
C SER A 2 16.11 17.48 21.63
N GLU A 3 16.78 16.46 21.11
CA GLU A 3 16.30 15.80 19.89
C GLU A 3 14.87 15.33 20.15
N LYS A 4 13.97 15.55 19.19
CA LYS A 4 12.59 15.06 19.29
C LYS A 4 12.62 13.54 19.21
N SER A 5 11.75 12.88 19.99
CA SER A 5 11.57 11.44 19.84
C SER A 5 10.91 11.15 18.50
N ARG A 6 11.17 9.98 17.92
CA ARG A 6 10.47 9.49 16.72
C ARG A 6 8.94 9.52 16.89
N LEU A 7 8.47 9.26 18.11
CA LEU A 7 7.04 9.35 18.43
C LEU A 7 6.50 10.78 18.35
N ASP A 8 7.30 11.78 18.74
CA ASP A 8 6.89 13.18 18.68
C ASP A 8 6.84 13.65 17.22
N GLU A 9 7.79 13.23 16.40
CA GLU A 9 7.77 13.48 14.94
C GLU A 9 6.51 12.91 14.27
N ILE A 10 6.13 11.66 14.62
CA ILE A 10 4.92 11.03 14.08
C ILE A 10 3.67 11.80 14.52
N LYS A 11 3.60 12.29 15.77
CA LYS A 11 2.47 13.09 16.23
C LYS A 11 2.38 14.43 15.50
N ASP A 12 3.52 15.09 15.31
CA ASP A 12 3.59 16.33 14.52
C ASP A 12 3.13 16.09 13.07
N GLU A 13 3.54 14.97 12.46
CA GLU A 13 3.11 14.57 11.12
C GLU A 13 1.59 14.37 11.05
N LEU A 14 1.00 13.67 12.03
CA LEU A 14 -0.45 13.48 12.09
C LEU A 14 -1.21 14.80 12.28
N GLU A 15 -0.69 15.72 13.09
CA GLU A 15 -1.28 17.06 13.29
C GLU A 15 -1.25 17.88 11.99
N ILE A 16 -0.14 17.83 11.23
CA ILE A 16 -0.02 18.49 9.92
C ILE A 16 -1.04 17.93 8.91
N LEU A 17 -1.35 16.63 9.00
CA LEU A 17 -2.34 15.95 8.16
C LEU A 17 -3.79 16.17 8.62
N ASP A 18 -4.02 16.95 9.68
CA ASP A 18 -5.32 17.13 10.36
C ASP A 18 -5.93 15.80 10.83
N ILE A 19 -5.07 14.85 11.21
CA ILE A 19 -5.47 13.55 11.74
C ILE A 19 -5.33 13.60 13.26
N ASN A 20 -6.47 13.46 13.94
CA ASN A 20 -6.55 13.50 15.38
C ASN A 20 -7.10 12.17 15.92
N PRO A 21 -6.26 11.13 16.09
CA PRO A 21 -6.70 9.85 16.64
C PRO A 21 -7.26 10.05 18.05
N THR A 22 -8.29 9.30 18.40
CA THR A 22 -8.86 9.36 19.74
C THR A 22 -7.93 8.72 20.75
N ILE A 23 -8.26 8.90 22.04
CA ILE A 23 -7.52 8.27 23.13
C ILE A 23 -7.49 6.73 23.03
N PHE A 24 -8.43 6.13 22.30
CA PHE A 24 -8.50 4.68 22.09
C PHE A 24 -7.37 4.17 21.19
N ALA A 25 -6.94 4.95 20.19
CA ALA A 25 -5.80 4.61 19.31
C ALA A 25 -4.43 4.78 19.96
N ARG A 26 -4.36 5.28 21.21
CA ARG A 26 -3.09 5.68 21.82
C ARG A 26 -2.06 4.56 21.78
N LYS A 27 -2.47 3.31 22.05
CA LYS A 27 -1.55 2.16 22.12
C LYS A 27 -0.92 1.88 20.76
N GLU A 28 -1.73 1.90 19.72
CA GLU A 28 -1.33 1.65 18.34
C GLU A 28 -0.45 2.79 17.83
N ILE A 29 -0.79 4.05 18.12
CA ILE A 29 0.05 5.21 17.79
C ILE A 29 1.43 5.12 18.45
N HIS A 30 1.51 4.65 19.71
CA HIS A 30 2.79 4.46 20.39
C HIS A 30 3.60 3.26 19.85
N ALA A 31 3.02 2.39 19.03
CA ALA A 31 3.76 1.34 18.32
C ALA A 31 4.33 1.82 16.99
N LEU A 32 3.82 2.91 16.40
CA LEU A 32 4.27 3.40 15.09
C LEU A 32 5.78 3.66 14.99
N PRO A 33 6.51 4.16 16.01
CA PRO A 33 7.96 4.30 15.94
C PRO A 33 8.70 3.00 15.64
N ASP A 34 8.19 1.86 16.11
CA ASP A 34 8.79 0.54 15.90
C ASP A 34 8.28 -0.15 14.62
N VAL A 35 7.14 0.31 14.10
CA VAL A 35 6.45 -0.25 12.93
C VAL A 35 6.85 0.44 11.62
N LEU A 36 7.03 1.75 11.66
CA LEU A 36 7.42 2.56 10.51
C LEU A 36 8.94 2.52 10.31
N SER A 37 9.36 2.47 9.06
CA SER A 37 10.79 2.66 8.74
C SER A 37 11.23 4.10 9.08
N GLU A 38 12.54 4.33 9.32
CA GLU A 38 13.08 5.63 9.74
C GLU A 38 12.63 6.83 8.88
N ASN A 39 12.49 6.62 7.56
CA ASN A 39 12.10 7.65 6.58
C ASN A 39 10.79 7.32 5.85
N GLU A 40 9.92 6.53 6.47
CA GLU A 40 8.61 6.21 5.90
C GLU A 40 7.58 7.25 6.36
N LYS A 41 6.95 7.93 5.40
CA LYS A 41 5.96 8.98 5.66
C LYS A 41 4.53 8.46 5.66
N ILE A 42 3.73 8.97 6.58
CA ILE A 42 2.29 8.72 6.65
C ILE A 42 1.60 9.62 5.62
N VAL A 43 0.76 9.02 4.79
CA VAL A 43 -0.12 9.76 3.87
C VAL A 43 -1.46 10.01 4.53
N TYR A 44 -2.03 8.97 5.15
CA TYR A 44 -3.28 9.10 5.89
C TYR A 44 -3.43 7.98 6.94
N LEU A 45 -4.22 8.23 7.97
CA LEU A 45 -4.46 7.28 9.06
C LEU A 45 -5.90 7.39 9.53
N ILE A 46 -6.50 6.23 9.80
CA ILE A 46 -7.81 6.12 10.43
C ILE A 46 -7.76 5.14 11.59
N GLU A 47 -8.70 5.31 12.51
CA GLU A 47 -8.99 4.34 13.56
C GLU A 47 -10.37 3.72 13.36
N GLY A 48 -10.54 2.52 13.90
CA GLY A 48 -11.79 1.79 13.82
C GLY A 48 -11.73 0.53 14.67
N ARG A 49 -12.57 -0.44 14.32
CA ARG A 49 -12.57 -1.75 14.95
C ARG A 49 -12.43 -2.85 13.92
N ASN A 50 -11.62 -3.85 14.22
CA ASN A 50 -11.61 -5.07 13.42
C ASN A 50 -12.99 -5.74 13.54
N LYS A 51 -13.66 -6.02 12.42
CA LYS A 51 -15.02 -6.56 12.41
C LYS A 51 -15.12 -7.96 13.03
N LEU A 52 -14.05 -8.75 12.93
CA LEU A 52 -14.00 -10.12 13.40
C LEU A 52 -13.72 -10.22 14.90
N THR A 53 -12.76 -9.42 15.39
CA THR A 53 -12.31 -9.49 16.80
C THR A 53 -12.90 -8.40 17.68
N ASN A 54 -13.50 -7.36 17.08
CA ASN A 54 -13.99 -6.14 17.72
C ASN A 54 -12.89 -5.33 18.46
N HIS A 55 -11.61 -5.64 18.21
CA HIS A 55 -10.47 -4.91 18.76
C HIS A 55 -10.39 -3.50 18.18
N HIS A 56 -9.87 -2.56 18.96
CA HIS A 56 -9.57 -1.23 18.44
C HIS A 56 -8.28 -1.29 17.63
N ILE A 57 -8.31 -0.72 16.42
CA ILE A 57 -7.19 -0.80 15.48
C ILE A 57 -6.95 0.54 14.82
N ILE A 58 -5.78 0.70 14.20
CA ILE A 58 -5.54 1.75 13.22
C ILE A 58 -5.16 1.13 11.88
N LEU A 59 -5.55 1.83 10.82
CA LEU A 59 -5.01 1.62 9.48
C LEU A 59 -4.17 2.84 9.10
N VAL A 60 -2.96 2.57 8.62
CA VAL A 60 -2.00 3.59 8.22
C VAL A 60 -1.68 3.38 6.74
N ALA A 61 -2.01 4.36 5.91
CA ALA A 61 -1.53 4.43 4.54
C ALA A 61 -0.23 5.25 4.52
N THR A 62 0.88 4.63 4.12
CA THR A 62 2.18 5.32 3.96
C THR A 62 2.45 5.59 2.49
N GLU A 63 3.56 6.25 2.17
CA GLU A 63 3.99 6.37 0.77
C GLU A 63 4.42 5.02 0.14
N ARG A 64 4.50 3.94 0.93
CA ARG A 64 5.04 2.63 0.51
C ARG A 64 4.03 1.50 0.56
N ARG A 65 3.20 1.47 1.60
CA ARG A 65 2.34 0.33 1.92
C ARG A 65 1.19 0.71 2.84
N LEU A 66 0.16 -0.12 2.83
CA LEU A 66 -0.90 -0.09 3.81
C LEU A 66 -0.49 -0.92 5.03
N ILE A 67 -0.68 -0.40 6.25
CA ILE A 67 -0.32 -1.06 7.50
C ILE A 67 -1.55 -1.15 8.40
N PHE A 68 -1.84 -2.35 8.87
CA PHE A 68 -2.81 -2.63 9.92
C PHE A 68 -2.07 -2.82 11.25
N VAL A 69 -2.52 -2.10 12.28
CA VAL A 69 -1.94 -2.20 13.62
C VAL A 69 -3.05 -2.45 14.64
N ASP A 70 -2.92 -3.54 15.38
CA ASP A 70 -3.78 -3.95 16.49
C ASP A 70 -2.89 -4.19 17.71
N LYS A 71 -3.04 -3.39 18.78
CA LYS A 71 -2.23 -3.50 19.99
C LYS A 71 -3.10 -3.81 21.21
N GLU A 72 -3.49 -5.07 21.30
CA GLU A 72 -4.23 -5.57 22.44
C GLU A 72 -3.39 -5.73 23.71
N PHE A 73 -4.07 -5.63 24.85
CA PHE A 73 -3.43 -5.68 26.17
C PHE A 73 -2.93 -7.10 26.54
N MET A 74 -3.62 -8.15 26.06
CA MET A 74 -3.35 -9.54 26.46
C MET A 74 -2.50 -10.35 25.47
N TYR A 75 -2.62 -10.09 24.16
CA TYR A 75 -2.00 -10.91 23.11
C TYR A 75 -0.83 -10.22 22.39
N GLY A 76 -0.48 -8.99 22.79
CA GLY A 76 0.64 -8.25 22.23
C GLY A 76 0.29 -7.45 20.98
N LEU A 77 1.32 -7.00 20.28
CA LEU A 77 1.23 -6.18 19.08
C LEU A 77 1.08 -7.09 17.84
N LYS A 78 -0.01 -6.91 17.09
CA LYS A 78 -0.21 -7.52 15.77
C LYS A 78 -0.08 -6.43 14.71
N VAL A 79 0.82 -6.67 13.75
CA VAL A 79 1.07 -5.77 12.62
C VAL A 79 1.01 -6.59 11.35
N GLU A 80 0.25 -6.11 10.38
CA GLU A 80 0.20 -6.67 9.03
C GLU A 80 0.40 -5.53 8.04
N ASP A 81 1.23 -5.73 7.02
CA ASP A 81 1.46 -4.73 6.00
C ASP A 81 1.32 -5.30 4.59
N PHE A 82 0.82 -4.45 3.69
CA PHE A 82 0.44 -4.83 2.34
C PHE A 82 0.97 -3.79 1.36
N SER A 83 1.84 -4.21 0.45
CA SER A 83 2.21 -3.40 -0.72
C SER A 83 0.96 -3.07 -1.55
N TYR A 84 0.91 -1.87 -2.11
CA TYR A 84 -0.28 -1.39 -2.82
C TYR A 84 -0.64 -2.20 -4.07
N ASP A 85 0.31 -2.89 -4.69
CA ASP A 85 0.08 -3.80 -5.81
C ASP A 85 -0.66 -5.09 -5.40
N LYS A 86 -0.57 -5.48 -4.13
CA LYS A 86 -1.26 -6.66 -3.58
C LYS A 86 -2.68 -6.37 -3.10
N VAL A 87 -3.03 -5.09 -2.97
CA VAL A 87 -4.40 -4.67 -2.67
C VAL A 87 -5.20 -4.68 -3.96
N SER A 88 -6.19 -5.57 -4.04
CA SER A 88 -7.02 -5.71 -5.25
C SER A 88 -8.13 -4.66 -5.31
N SER A 89 -8.76 -4.36 -4.16
CA SER A 89 -9.74 -3.28 -4.03
C SER A 89 -9.86 -2.79 -2.60
N ILE A 90 -10.35 -1.55 -2.46
CA ILE A 90 -10.73 -0.95 -1.18
C ILE A 90 -12.07 -0.22 -1.35
N GLN A 91 -13.01 -0.53 -0.46
CA GLN A 91 -14.39 -0.05 -0.51
C GLN A 91 -14.81 0.44 0.88
N TYR A 92 -15.77 1.35 0.94
CA TYR A 92 -16.37 1.78 2.19
C TYR A 92 -17.89 1.80 2.07
N GLU A 93 -18.58 1.52 3.17
CA GLU A 93 -20.03 1.65 3.28
C GLU A 93 -20.38 2.59 4.43
N LYS A 94 -21.23 3.57 4.18
CA LYS A 94 -21.69 4.54 5.19
C LYS A 94 -23.01 4.05 5.79
N SER A 95 -23.02 3.82 7.09
CA SER A 95 -24.25 3.56 7.87
C SER A 95 -24.79 4.87 8.47
N LEU A 96 -25.78 4.81 9.37
CA LEU A 96 -26.43 6.00 9.96
C LEU A 96 -25.47 6.87 10.76
N MET A 97 -24.51 6.28 11.48
CA MET A 97 -23.57 7.01 12.35
C MET A 97 -22.09 6.87 11.93
N LEU A 98 -21.69 5.67 11.53
CA LEU A 98 -20.30 5.33 11.20
C LEU A 98 -20.21 4.73 9.80
N ALA A 99 -19.01 4.35 9.39
CA ALA A 99 -18.73 3.63 8.16
C ALA A 99 -17.93 2.36 8.45
N SER A 100 -18.03 1.42 7.51
CA SER A 100 -17.16 0.25 7.40
C SER A 100 -16.22 0.41 6.21
N ILE A 101 -15.10 -0.29 6.23
CA ILE A 101 -14.13 -0.38 5.15
C ILE A 101 -13.76 -1.84 4.93
N ASP A 102 -13.84 -2.27 3.68
CA ASP A 102 -13.43 -3.60 3.25
C ASP A 102 -12.24 -3.49 2.30
N ILE A 103 -11.16 -4.19 2.63
CA ILE A 103 -9.91 -4.19 1.86
C ILE A 103 -9.65 -5.61 1.38
N HIS A 104 -9.73 -5.81 0.06
CA HIS A 104 -9.49 -7.11 -0.55
C HIS A 104 -8.02 -7.26 -0.91
N ILE A 105 -7.37 -8.23 -0.30
CA ILE A 105 -5.99 -8.65 -0.58
C ILE A 105 -6.07 -10.08 -1.15
N SER A 106 -5.11 -10.50 -1.98
CA SER A 106 -5.20 -11.72 -2.82
C SER A 106 -5.83 -12.96 -2.18
N GLU A 107 -5.59 -13.21 -0.89
CA GLU A 107 -6.10 -14.38 -0.17
C GLU A 107 -6.95 -14.05 1.07
N ASN A 108 -7.22 -12.76 1.34
CA ASN A 108 -7.96 -12.38 2.54
C ASN A 108 -8.71 -11.05 2.37
N ILE A 109 -9.75 -10.85 3.17
CA ILE A 109 -10.48 -9.58 3.26
C ILE A 109 -10.24 -9.03 4.65
N LEU A 110 -9.72 -7.81 4.73
CA LEU A 110 -9.63 -7.07 5.98
C LEU A 110 -10.85 -6.17 6.09
N GLU A 111 -11.71 -6.45 7.07
CA GLU A 111 -12.95 -5.72 7.32
C GLU A 111 -12.82 -4.89 8.61
N ILE A 112 -13.10 -3.59 8.50
CA ILE A 112 -12.99 -2.61 9.57
C ILE A 112 -14.34 -1.92 9.73
N ASP A 113 -14.84 -1.88 10.95
CA ASP A 113 -16.07 -1.19 11.33
C ASP A 113 -15.78 0.04 12.19
N ASN A 114 -16.84 0.80 12.46
CA ASN A 114 -16.84 1.95 13.37
C ASN A 114 -15.86 3.07 12.99
N VAL A 115 -15.62 3.26 11.70
CA VAL A 115 -14.80 4.35 11.18
C VAL A 115 -15.66 5.61 11.01
N GLY A 116 -15.12 6.80 11.28
CA GLY A 116 -15.82 8.04 10.98
C GLY A 116 -16.09 8.18 9.48
N LYS A 117 -17.33 8.49 9.08
CA LYS A 117 -17.75 8.44 7.66
C LYS A 117 -16.91 9.28 6.70
N TYR A 118 -16.58 10.49 7.12
CA TYR A 118 -15.77 11.41 6.32
C TYR A 118 -14.34 10.87 6.17
N TYR A 119 -13.77 10.38 7.27
CA TYR A 119 -12.42 9.82 7.28
C TYR A 119 -12.33 8.51 6.50
N ALA A 120 -13.35 7.66 6.53
CA ALA A 120 -13.40 6.43 5.74
C ALA A 120 -13.36 6.73 4.23
N GLU A 121 -14.14 7.72 3.80
CA GLU A 121 -14.15 8.16 2.40
C GLU A 121 -12.79 8.69 1.95
N LEU A 122 -12.21 9.62 2.71
CA LEU A 122 -10.93 10.23 2.40
C LEU A 122 -9.79 9.20 2.43
N PHE A 123 -9.78 8.30 3.41
CA PHE A 123 -8.81 7.22 3.50
C PHE A 123 -8.86 6.31 2.27
N CYS A 124 -10.05 5.84 1.90
CA CYS A 124 -10.21 4.99 0.73
C CYS A 124 -9.83 5.69 -0.58
N GLU A 125 -10.07 7.00 -0.70
CA GLU A 125 -9.60 7.80 -1.82
C GLU A 125 -8.08 7.84 -1.90
N LYS A 126 -7.40 8.20 -0.79
CA LYS A 126 -5.94 8.26 -0.72
C LYS A 126 -5.28 6.91 -1.02
N VAL A 127 -5.84 5.81 -0.49
CA VAL A 127 -5.34 4.46 -0.77
C VAL A 127 -5.53 4.11 -2.25
N ARG A 128 -6.65 4.47 -2.88
CA ARG A 128 -6.85 4.25 -4.34
C ARG A 128 -5.85 5.03 -5.18
N GLU A 129 -5.50 6.26 -4.82
CA GLU A 129 -4.46 7.04 -5.50
C GLU A 129 -3.09 6.31 -5.43
N LEU A 130 -2.72 5.81 -4.25
CA LEU A 130 -1.48 5.07 -4.05
C LEU A 130 -1.47 3.73 -4.81
N MET A 131 -2.61 3.02 -4.84
CA MET A 131 -2.79 1.82 -5.66
C MET A 131 -2.63 2.10 -7.16
N ALA A 132 -3.15 3.22 -7.65
CA ALA A 132 -3.01 3.62 -9.05
C ALA A 132 -1.55 3.92 -9.39
N GLY A 133 -0.86 4.71 -8.55
CA GLY A 133 0.57 5.01 -8.75
C GLY A 133 1.45 3.75 -8.73
N ALA A 134 1.18 2.81 -7.83
CA ALA A 134 1.88 1.52 -7.81
C ALA A 134 1.65 0.73 -9.11
N LYS A 135 0.40 0.62 -9.58
CA LYS A 135 0.08 -0.08 -10.84
C LYS A 135 0.77 0.56 -12.05
N GLU A 136 0.84 1.88 -12.12
CA GLU A 136 1.55 2.58 -13.20
C GLU A 136 3.06 2.29 -13.15
N TYR A 137 3.66 2.32 -11.96
CA TYR A 137 5.07 1.96 -11.77
C TYR A 137 5.35 0.52 -12.25
N PHE A 138 4.57 -0.47 -11.78
CA PHE A 138 4.76 -1.86 -12.20
C PHE A 138 4.45 -2.08 -13.68
N LYS A 139 3.44 -1.40 -14.25
CA LYS A 139 3.16 -1.45 -15.68
C LYS A 139 4.35 -0.94 -16.50
N SER A 140 4.95 0.17 -16.07
CA SER A 140 6.13 0.76 -16.74
C SER A 140 7.39 -0.12 -16.68
N GLN A 141 7.51 -1.00 -15.68
CA GLN A 141 8.60 -1.99 -15.60
C GLN A 141 8.30 -3.31 -16.32
N SER A 142 7.02 -3.66 -16.45
CA SER A 142 6.59 -4.96 -17.01
C SER A 142 6.51 -4.99 -18.53
N GLU A 143 6.47 -3.83 -19.20
CA GLU A 143 6.59 -3.78 -20.65
C GLU A 143 8.08 -3.82 -21.02
N PRO A 144 8.60 -4.95 -21.54
CA PRO A 144 10.00 -5.02 -21.94
C PRO A 144 10.23 -3.97 -23.01
N THR A 145 11.22 -3.12 -22.80
CA THR A 145 11.56 -2.09 -23.78
C THR A 145 11.95 -2.74 -25.10
N VAL A 146 11.91 -1.98 -26.20
CA VAL A 146 12.37 -2.50 -27.50
C VAL A 146 13.80 -3.05 -27.41
N LEU A 147 14.64 -2.48 -26.54
CA LEU A 147 16.00 -2.96 -26.26
C LEU A 147 16.00 -4.30 -25.51
N ASP A 148 15.17 -4.46 -24.48
CA ASP A 148 15.03 -5.74 -23.75
C ASP A 148 14.52 -6.87 -24.66
N GLN A 149 13.57 -6.54 -25.55
CA GLN A 149 13.04 -7.47 -26.55
C GLN A 149 14.12 -7.87 -27.58
N LEU A 150 14.98 -6.93 -27.98
CA LEU A 150 16.12 -7.21 -28.88
C LEU A 150 17.18 -8.10 -28.19
N GLU A 151 17.43 -7.90 -26.90
CA GLU A 151 18.35 -8.75 -26.13
C GLU A 151 17.81 -10.17 -25.99
N GLN A 152 16.53 -10.33 -25.65
CA GLN A 152 15.87 -11.65 -25.61
C GLN A 152 15.90 -12.34 -26.98
N LEU A 153 15.63 -11.60 -28.05
CA LEU A 153 15.67 -12.12 -29.41
C LEU A 153 17.08 -12.64 -29.77
N GLY A 154 18.14 -11.94 -29.33
CA GLY A 154 19.53 -12.40 -29.47
C GLY A 154 19.78 -13.73 -28.76
N ARG A 155 19.33 -13.85 -27.50
CA ARG A 155 19.47 -15.09 -26.72
C ARG A 155 18.73 -16.27 -27.36
N LEU A 156 17.56 -16.04 -27.96
CA LEU A 156 16.79 -17.08 -28.66
C LEU A 156 17.50 -17.55 -29.95
N LYS A 157 18.22 -16.65 -30.63
CA LYS A 157 19.09 -17.03 -31.76
C LYS A 157 20.28 -17.86 -31.28
N ASP A 158 20.98 -17.40 -30.25
CA ASP A 158 22.20 -18.04 -29.75
C ASP A 158 21.93 -19.43 -29.14
N SER A 159 20.72 -19.62 -28.58
CA SER A 159 20.27 -20.93 -28.10
C SER A 159 19.77 -21.87 -29.20
N GLY A 160 19.76 -21.43 -30.47
CA GLY A 160 19.32 -22.23 -31.61
C GLY A 160 17.81 -22.46 -31.67
N ILE A 161 17.02 -21.72 -30.88
CA ILE A 161 15.55 -21.79 -30.89
C ILE A 161 14.99 -21.09 -32.13
N LEU A 162 15.67 -20.03 -32.60
CA LEU A 162 15.32 -19.30 -33.82
C LEU A 162 16.36 -19.54 -34.92
N THR A 163 15.87 -19.65 -36.14
CA THR A 163 16.72 -19.59 -37.34
C THR A 163 17.19 -18.15 -37.59
N GLU A 164 18.25 -17.97 -38.39
CA GLU A 164 18.73 -16.63 -38.73
C GLU A 164 17.66 -15.79 -39.44
N GLU A 165 16.88 -16.42 -40.31
CA GLU A 165 15.81 -15.78 -41.08
C GLU A 165 14.69 -15.25 -40.18
N GLU A 166 14.25 -16.08 -39.22
CA GLU A 166 13.25 -15.70 -38.20
C GLU A 166 13.77 -14.59 -37.29
N PHE A 167 15.04 -14.66 -36.89
CA PHE A 167 15.71 -13.63 -36.10
C PHE A 167 15.71 -12.28 -36.83
N PHE A 168 16.16 -12.24 -38.09
CA PHE A 168 16.22 -10.99 -38.87
C PHE A 168 14.85 -10.38 -39.12
N ALA A 169 13.84 -11.22 -39.42
CA ALA A 169 12.47 -10.75 -39.63
C ALA A 169 11.89 -10.10 -38.37
N GLN A 170 12.11 -10.68 -37.19
CA GLN A 170 11.64 -10.12 -35.91
C GLN A 170 12.47 -8.91 -35.47
N LYS A 171 13.79 -8.94 -35.65
CA LYS A 171 14.68 -7.81 -35.34
C LYS A 171 14.27 -6.55 -36.11
N LYS A 172 13.98 -6.69 -37.42
CA LYS A 172 13.54 -5.56 -38.25
C LYS A 172 12.23 -4.95 -37.75
N LYS A 173 11.23 -5.79 -37.42
CA LYS A 173 9.95 -5.33 -36.86
C LYS A 173 10.12 -4.61 -35.52
N LEU A 174 11.04 -5.05 -34.68
CA LEU A 174 11.34 -4.40 -33.40
C LEU A 174 12.04 -3.05 -33.61
N MET A 175 12.99 -2.98 -34.55
CA MET A 175 13.69 -1.72 -34.86
C MET A 175 12.81 -0.67 -35.53
N GLU A 176 11.71 -1.06 -36.20
CA GLU A 176 10.72 -0.12 -36.75
C GLU A 176 9.80 0.51 -35.67
N LYS A 177 9.81 -0.04 -34.44
CA LYS A 177 9.07 0.49 -33.30
C LYS A 177 9.90 1.41 -32.39
N LEU A 178 11.20 1.57 -32.71
CA LEU A 178 12.15 2.48 -32.07
C LEU A 178 12.01 3.88 -32.70
#